data_AF-A0A7Y5KZF0-F1
#
_entry.id   AF-A0A7Y5KZF0-F1
#
_cell.length_a   1.000
_cell.length_b   1.000
_cell.length_c   1.000
_cell.angle_alpha   90.00
_cell.angle_beta   90.00
_cell.angle_gamma   90.00
#
_symmetry.space_group_name_H-M   'P 1'
#
loop_
_entity.id
_entity.type
_entity.pdbx_description
1 polymer ?
#
loop_
_entity_poly.entity_id
_entity_poly.type
_entity_poly.pdbx_seq_one_letter_code
_entity_poly.pdbx_strand_id
1 'polypeptide(L)'
;MASKLSASDREIRLGLWKIHILHHAAKQAVWGLWLLEELAEHGHKLSPGTLYPALARMEENGWIAPTSPAAGPRARRSFRITADGLRLLEALRHDIRELYDEVVVDRPRRPKIAGGATTKKQAPSGSRDRGVR
;
A
#
# COMPACT_ATOMS: atom_id res chain seq x y z
N MET A 1 21.67 6.84 -17.73
CA MET A 1 20.78 7.88 -18.28
C MET A 1 19.63 8.08 -17.33
N ALA A 2 19.54 9.23 -16.63
CA ALA A 2 18.37 9.55 -15.82
C ALA A 2 17.21 9.85 -16.78
N SER A 3 16.31 8.89 -16.98
CA SER A 3 15.16 9.05 -17.86
C SER A 3 14.30 10.19 -17.33
N LYS A 4 14.01 11.17 -18.20
CA LYS A 4 13.00 12.20 -17.92
C LYS A 4 11.67 11.47 -17.75
N LEU A 5 11.12 11.59 -16.55
CA LEU A 5 9.93 10.91 -16.11
C LEU A 5 8.70 11.57 -16.71
N SER A 6 7.78 10.79 -17.29
CA SER A 6 6.47 11.29 -17.68
C SER A 6 5.64 11.64 -16.43
N ALA A 7 4.62 12.49 -16.56
CA ALA A 7 3.73 12.83 -15.44
C ALA A 7 3.08 11.57 -14.83
N SER A 8 2.71 10.60 -15.67
CA SER A 8 2.14 9.31 -15.27
C SER A 8 3.11 8.48 -14.44
N ASP A 9 4.39 8.46 -14.82
CA ASP A 9 5.41 7.73 -14.08
C ASP A 9 5.64 8.31 -12.68
N ARG A 10 5.47 9.64 -12.54
CA ARG A 10 5.64 10.35 -11.26
C ARG A 10 4.52 10.00 -10.29
N GLU A 11 3.29 9.89 -10.75
CA GLU A 11 2.15 9.50 -9.92
C GLU A 11 2.35 8.10 -9.30
N ILE A 12 2.69 7.11 -10.13
CA ILE A 12 2.91 5.72 -9.68
C ILE A 12 4.07 5.67 -8.67
N ARG A 13 5.21 6.31 -8.98
CA ARG A 13 6.36 6.33 -8.06
C ARG A 13 6.08 7.06 -6.75
N LEU A 14 5.27 8.11 -6.76
CA LEU A 14 4.84 8.77 -5.52
C LEU A 14 4.07 7.81 -4.61
N GLY A 15 3.25 6.91 -5.18
CA GLY A 15 2.62 5.82 -4.45
C GLY A 15 3.66 4.92 -3.76
N LEU A 16 4.62 4.41 -4.52
CA LEU A 16 5.69 3.55 -4.00
C LEU A 16 6.50 4.21 -2.88
N TRP A 17 6.83 5.50 -3.01
CA TRP A 17 7.57 6.22 -1.98
C TRP A 17 6.76 6.45 -0.72
N LYS A 18 5.45 6.69 -0.81
CA LYS A 18 4.59 6.77 0.39
C LYS A 18 4.61 5.44 1.17
N ILE A 19 4.61 4.31 0.47
CA ILE A 19 4.73 2.99 1.11
C ILE A 19 6.09 2.86 1.81
N HIS A 20 7.16 3.28 1.16
CA HIS A 20 8.51 3.27 1.73
C HIS A 20 8.63 4.18 2.97
N ILE A 21 8.01 5.37 2.94
CA ILE A 21 7.93 6.28 4.09
C ILE A 21 7.19 5.61 5.25
N LEU A 22 6.03 4.98 5.00
CA LEU A 22 5.28 4.25 6.04
C LEU A 22 6.14 3.13 6.65
N HIS A 23 6.84 2.36 5.81
CA HIS A 23 7.72 1.29 6.25
C HIS A 23 8.77 1.77 7.26
N HIS A 24 9.42 2.89 6.99
CA HIS A 24 10.43 3.45 7.89
C HIS A 24 9.83 4.14 9.11
N ALA A 25 8.72 4.86 8.94
CA ALA A 25 7.98 5.50 10.03
C ALA A 25 7.43 4.48 11.05
N ALA A 26 7.25 3.22 10.64
CA ALA A 26 6.89 2.11 11.53
C ALA A 26 8.05 1.60 12.38
N LYS A 27 9.29 1.73 11.90
CA LYS A 27 10.50 1.30 12.62
C LYS A 27 10.99 2.39 13.58
N GLN A 28 11.02 3.63 13.12
CA GLN A 28 11.56 4.76 13.88
C GLN A 28 10.97 6.10 13.43
N ALA A 29 11.25 7.16 14.19
CA ALA A 29 10.87 8.50 13.78
C ALA A 29 11.67 8.95 12.56
N VAL A 30 10.98 9.44 11.53
CA VAL A 30 11.57 9.90 10.26
C VAL A 30 11.49 11.41 10.14
N TRP A 31 12.41 12.03 9.38
CA TRP A 31 12.39 13.47 9.11
C TRP A 31 12.75 13.76 7.66
N GLY A 32 12.36 14.94 7.17
CA GLY A 32 12.43 15.31 5.75
C GLY A 32 13.81 15.09 5.12
N LEU A 33 14.89 15.59 5.74
CA LEU A 33 16.24 15.44 5.19
C LEU A 33 16.66 13.96 5.06
N TRP A 34 16.45 13.16 6.10
CA TRP A 34 16.77 11.73 6.06
C TRP A 34 15.96 10.99 5.01
N LEU A 35 14.68 11.34 4.83
CA LEU A 35 13.85 10.77 3.76
C LEU A 35 14.35 11.14 2.36
N LEU A 36 14.89 12.35 2.16
CA LEU A 36 15.49 12.74 0.89
C LEU A 36 16.75 11.92 0.59
N GLU A 37 17.59 11.69 1.60
CA GLU A 37 18.82 10.89 1.51
C GLU A 37 18.51 9.42 1.26
N GLU A 38 17.67 8.82 2.10
CA GLU A 38 17.24 7.42 2.00
C GLU A 38 16.63 7.13 0.61
N LEU A 39 15.71 7.96 0.14
CA LEU A 39 15.07 7.74 -1.17
C LEU A 39 16.05 7.96 -2.34
N ALA A 40 17.04 8.83 -2.19
CA ALA A 40 18.07 9.04 -3.20
C ALA A 40 18.99 7.82 -3.34
N GLU A 41 19.31 7.12 -2.24
CA GLU A 41 20.06 5.85 -2.27
C GLU A 41 19.32 4.75 -3.04
N HIS A 42 17.98 4.76 -3.01
CA HIS A 42 17.13 3.86 -3.82
C HIS A 42 16.98 4.30 -5.29
N GLY A 43 17.84 5.21 -5.78
CA GLY A 43 17.86 5.66 -7.17
C GLY A 43 16.83 6.74 -7.50
N HIS A 44 16.22 7.37 -6.48
CA HIS A 44 15.13 8.31 -6.65
C HIS A 44 15.41 9.68 -6.03
N LYS A 45 15.72 10.67 -6.88
CA LYS A 45 15.88 12.06 -6.43
C LYS A 45 14.52 12.74 -6.24
N LEU A 46 13.92 12.64 -5.05
CA LEU A 46 12.84 13.56 -4.69
C LEU A 46 13.40 14.95 -4.44
N SER A 47 12.71 15.96 -4.95
CA SER A 47 12.93 17.33 -4.50
C SER A 47 12.18 17.59 -3.19
N PRO A 48 12.65 18.52 -2.36
CA PRO A 48 11.89 19.06 -1.23
C PRO A 48 10.45 19.45 -1.61
N GLY A 49 10.27 20.10 -2.76
CA GLY A 49 8.95 20.50 -3.28
C GLY A 49 8.03 19.35 -3.66
N THR A 50 8.53 18.10 -3.68
CA THR A 50 7.72 16.89 -3.85
C THR A 50 7.49 16.18 -2.52
N LEU A 51 8.54 16.04 -1.70
CA LEU A 51 8.47 15.30 -0.45
C LEU A 51 7.56 15.98 0.57
N TYR A 52 7.73 17.29 0.81
CA TYR A 52 6.99 17.96 1.89
C TYR A 52 5.48 18.00 1.64
N PRO A 53 4.98 18.29 0.42
CA PRO A 53 3.55 18.14 0.13
C PRO A 53 3.04 16.70 0.23
N ALA A 54 3.89 15.69 0.00
CA ALA A 54 3.50 14.29 0.19
C ALA A 54 3.36 13.97 1.69
N LEU A 55 4.31 14.40 2.52
CA LEU A 55 4.25 14.23 3.98
C LEU A 55 3.03 14.94 4.58
N ALA A 56 2.73 16.16 4.14
CA ALA A 56 1.53 16.89 4.59
C ALA A 56 0.25 16.09 4.31
N ARG A 57 0.09 15.55 3.10
CA ARG A 57 -1.07 14.69 2.76
C ARG A 57 -1.12 13.39 3.56
N MET A 58 0.04 12.78 3.84
CA MET A 58 0.08 11.56 4.66
C MET A 58 -0.33 11.84 6.11
N GLU A 59 0.02 13.01 6.63
CA GLU A 59 -0.42 13.48 7.95
C GLU A 59 -1.91 13.85 7.96
N GLU A 60 -2.39 14.57 6.95
CA GLU A 60 -3.82 14.90 6.77
C GLU A 60 -4.70 13.64 6.68
N ASN A 61 -4.21 12.60 6.00
CA ASN A 61 -4.86 11.29 5.93
C ASN A 61 -4.74 10.46 7.21
N GLY A 62 -4.03 10.97 8.23
CA GLY A 62 -3.84 10.30 9.51
C GLY A 62 -2.93 9.07 9.45
N TRP A 63 -2.11 8.91 8.41
CA TRP A 63 -1.21 7.74 8.28
C TRP A 63 0.11 7.91 9.05
N ILE A 64 0.54 9.16 9.21
CA ILE A 64 1.69 9.54 10.03
C ILE A 64 1.30 10.69 10.95
N ALA A 65 2.00 10.82 12.07
CA ALA A 65 1.80 11.88 13.04
C ALA A 65 3.14 12.45 13.53
N PRO A 66 3.20 13.73 13.90
CA PRO A 66 4.39 14.34 14.45
C PRO A 66 4.70 13.73 15.83
N THR A 67 5.98 13.47 16.09
CA THR A 67 6.41 12.78 17.34
C THR A 67 6.44 13.67 18.59
N SER A 68 6.53 14.99 18.43
CA SER A 68 6.40 16.03 19.49
C SER A 68 6.53 17.42 18.86
N PRO A 69 6.11 18.51 19.55
CA PRO A 69 6.40 19.87 19.11
C PRO A 69 7.91 20.05 19.09
N ALA A 70 8.43 20.47 17.95
CA ALA A 70 9.84 20.74 17.78
C ALA A 70 10.25 21.85 18.78
N ALA A 71 11.10 21.54 19.77
CA ALA A 71 11.51 22.50 20.79
C ALA A 71 12.49 23.54 20.21
N GLY A 72 11.93 24.65 19.70
CA GLY A 72 12.67 25.83 19.27
C GLY A 72 12.69 26.08 17.75
N PRO A 73 13.20 27.24 17.29
CA PRO A 73 13.07 27.71 15.91
C PRO A 73 13.81 26.85 14.86
N ARG A 74 14.72 25.99 15.30
CA ARG A 74 15.52 25.08 14.43
C ARG A 74 15.15 23.61 14.64
N ALA A 75 14.13 23.34 15.44
CA ALA A 75 13.82 21.98 15.80
C ALA A 75 13.21 21.25 14.59
N ARG A 76 13.71 20.04 14.36
CA ARG A 76 13.40 19.23 13.19
C ARG A 76 12.04 18.56 13.38
N ARG A 77 11.13 18.78 12.44
CA ARG A 77 9.85 18.06 12.43
C ARG A 77 10.08 16.59 12.08
N SER A 78 9.77 15.71 13.01
CA SER A 78 9.84 14.26 12.84
C SER A 78 8.48 13.61 12.98
N PHE A 79 8.27 12.54 12.21
CA PHE A 79 7.01 11.82 12.07
C PHE A 79 7.17 10.35 12.47
N ARG A 80 6.11 9.74 13.00
CA ARG A 80 5.96 8.29 13.20
C ARG A 80 4.67 7.82 12.55
N ILE A 81 4.61 6.53 12.24
CA ILE A 81 3.38 5.91 11.75
C ILE A 81 2.29 5.95 12.84
N THR A 82 1.04 6.09 12.42
CA THR A 82 -0.13 5.93 13.30
C THR A 82 -0.65 4.49 13.26
N ALA A 83 -1.66 4.17 14.07
CA ALA A 83 -2.37 2.91 13.98
C ALA A 83 -3.02 2.71 12.60
N ASP A 84 -3.55 3.78 12.00
CA ASP A 84 -4.24 3.75 10.71
C ASP A 84 -3.23 3.57 9.57
N GLY A 85 -2.10 4.26 9.64
CA GLY A 85 -0.98 4.07 8.73
C GLY A 85 -0.42 2.65 8.80
N LEU A 86 -0.36 2.05 9.98
CA LEU A 86 0.11 0.68 10.15
C LEU A 86 -0.85 -0.33 9.50
N ARG A 87 -2.16 -0.18 9.69
CA ARG A 87 -3.17 -1.02 9.01
C ARG A 87 -3.07 -0.90 7.49
N LEU A 88 -2.90 0.32 6.99
CA LEU A 88 -2.69 0.57 5.56
C LEU A 88 -1.40 -0.11 5.06
N LEU A 89 -0.30 0.00 5.81
CA LEU A 89 0.97 -0.62 5.44
C LEU A 89 0.87 -2.15 5.36
N GLU A 90 0.17 -2.81 6.29
CA GLU A 90 -0.01 -4.26 6.23
C GLU A 90 -0.85 -4.70 5.02
N ALA A 91 -1.91 -3.96 4.68
CA ALA A 91 -2.69 -4.21 3.47
C ALA A 91 -1.82 -4.07 2.21
N LEU A 92 -1.06 -2.98 2.11
CA LEU A 92 -0.18 -2.72 0.96
C LEU A 92 0.95 -3.74 0.83
N ARG A 93 1.44 -4.33 1.94
CA ARG A 93 2.42 -5.43 1.88
C ARG A 93 1.85 -6.69 1.24
N HIS A 94 0.58 -6.99 1.50
CA HIS A 94 -0.10 -8.10 0.83
C HIS A 94 -0.23 -7.80 -0.66
N ASP A 95 -0.68 -6.59 -1.03
CA ASP A 95 -0.86 -6.20 -2.43
C ASP A 95 0.47 -6.19 -3.20
N ILE A 96 1.56 -5.69 -2.58
CA ILE A 96 2.91 -5.72 -3.16
C ILE A 96 3.37 -7.16 -3.42
N ARG A 97 3.05 -8.09 -2.52
CA ARG A 97 3.42 -9.50 -2.69
C ARG A 97 2.68 -10.12 -3.87
N GLU A 98 1.37 -9.89 -3.97
CA GLU A 98 0.59 -10.36 -5.13
C GLU A 98 1.12 -9.73 -6.43
N LEU A 99 1.37 -8.43 -6.44
CA LEU A 99 1.90 -7.72 -7.60
C LEU A 99 3.30 -8.23 -8.00
N TYR A 100 4.16 -8.52 -7.03
CA TYR A 100 5.49 -9.09 -7.29
C TYR A 100 5.39 -10.48 -7.92
N ASP A 101 4.55 -11.35 -7.36
CA ASP A 101 4.35 -12.70 -7.89
C ASP A 101 3.83 -12.65 -9.34
N GLU A 102 2.93 -11.72 -9.66
CA GLU A 102 2.37 -11.60 -11.00
C GLU A 102 3.32 -10.91 -12.00
N VAL A 103 3.90 -9.76 -11.64
CA VAL A 103 4.62 -8.89 -12.59
C VAL A 103 6.11 -9.22 -12.68
N VAL A 104 6.69 -9.81 -11.63
CA VAL A 104 8.14 -10.12 -11.57
C VAL A 104 8.40 -11.61 -11.72
N VAL A 105 7.62 -12.45 -11.05
CA VAL A 105 7.79 -13.92 -11.09
C VAL A 105 7.00 -14.56 -12.25
N ASP A 106 6.07 -13.83 -12.88
CA ASP A 106 5.13 -14.33 -13.90
C ASP A 106 4.33 -15.55 -13.42
N ARG A 107 3.99 -15.57 -12.12
CA ARG A 107 3.15 -16.61 -11.54
C ARG A 107 1.69 -16.20 -11.71
N PRO A 108 0.88 -16.94 -12.50
CA PRO A 108 -0.52 -16.60 -12.67
C PRO A 108 -1.27 -16.76 -11.36
N ARG A 109 -2.10 -15.76 -11.03
CA ARG A 109 -2.96 -15.81 -9.86
C ARG A 109 -3.92 -16.99 -9.98
N ARG A 110 -3.91 -17.90 -9.01
CA ARG A 110 -5.04 -18.81 -8.83
C ARG A 110 -6.23 -17.95 -8.36
N PRO A 111 -7.35 -17.90 -9.10
CA PRO A 111 -8.46 -17.06 -8.70
C PRO A 111 -8.88 -17.42 -7.27
N LYS A 112 -8.92 -16.42 -6.38
CA LYS A 112 -9.60 -16.57 -5.09
C LYS A 112 -11.05 -16.92 -5.45
N ILE A 113 -11.44 -18.18 -5.28
CA ILE A 113 -12.84 -18.59 -5.46
C ILE A 113 -13.63 -17.66 -4.55
N ALA A 114 -14.40 -16.76 -5.16
CA ALA A 114 -15.31 -15.91 -4.43
C ALA A 114 -16.24 -16.84 -3.64
N GLY A 115 -16.22 -16.70 -2.31
CA GLY A 115 -16.99 -17.57 -1.43
C GLY A 115 -18.47 -17.60 -1.81
N GLY A 116 -19.01 -18.82 -1.95
CA GLY A 116 -20.41 -19.13 -1.73
C GLY A 116 -21.40 -18.75 -2.82
N ALA A 117 -21.45 -19.53 -3.92
CA ALA A 117 -22.70 -19.72 -4.65
C ALA A 117 -23.39 -20.98 -4.13
N THR A 118 -24.39 -20.79 -3.27
CA THR A 118 -25.34 -21.79 -2.78
C THR A 118 -25.96 -22.53 -3.97
N THR A 119 -25.51 -23.77 -4.22
CA THR A 119 -26.22 -24.68 -5.12
C THR A 119 -27.48 -25.14 -4.39
N LYS A 120 -28.62 -24.49 -4.68
CA LYS A 120 -29.94 -25.04 -4.40
C LYS A 120 -30.00 -26.44 -5.02
N LYS A 121 -30.02 -27.46 -4.17
CA LYS A 121 -30.27 -28.86 -4.52
C LYS A 121 -31.68 -28.95 -5.12
N GLN A 122 -31.79 -29.10 -6.44
CA GLN A 122 -33.04 -29.53 -7.06
C GLN A 122 -33.32 -30.97 -6.61
N ALA A 123 -34.47 -31.17 -5.98
CA ALA A 123 -34.97 -32.50 -5.66
C ALA A 123 -35.43 -33.19 -6.96
N PRO A 124 -35.12 -34.47 -7.19
CA PRO A 124 -35.76 -35.21 -8.27
C PRO A 124 -37.17 -35.60 -7.83
N SER A 125 -38.20 -35.08 -8.50
CA SER A 125 -39.55 -35.62 -8.43
C SER A 125 -39.58 -36.93 -9.22
N GLY A 126 -39.23 -38.02 -8.56
CA GLY A 126 -39.40 -39.37 -9.09
C GLY A 126 -40.89 -39.73 -9.13
N SER A 127 -41.42 -39.81 -10.34
CA SER A 127 -42.69 -40.46 -10.66
C SER A 127 -42.63 -41.93 -10.21
N ARG A 128 -43.48 -42.30 -9.25
CA ARG A 128 -43.83 -43.71 -9.02
C ARG A 128 -45.15 -44.00 -9.70
N ASP A 129 -44.99 -44.45 -10.94
CA ASP A 129 -45.89 -45.37 -11.61
C ASP A 129 -46.23 -46.53 -10.65
N ARG A 130 -47.52 -46.72 -10.38
CA ARG A 130 -48.06 -47.90 -9.72
C ARG A 130 -49.13 -48.48 -10.64
N GLY A 131 -48.67 -49.20 -11.64
CA GLY A 131 -49.45 -50.13 -12.44
C GLY A 131 -49.12 -51.58 -12.08
N VAL A 132 -50.16 -52.33 -11.74
CA VAL A 132 -50.35 -53.76 -12.03
C VAL A 132 -49.46 -54.77 -11.27
N ARG A 133 -50.00 -55.36 -10.19
CA ARG A 133 -50.57 -56.72 -10.13
C ARG A 133 -51.10 -57.01 -8.71
#